data_AF-A0A9E0H991-F1
#
_entry.id   AF-A0A9E0H991-F1
#
_cell.length_a   1.000
_cell.length_b   1.000
_cell.length_c   1.000
_cell.angle_alpha   90.00
_cell.angle_beta   90.00
_cell.angle_gamma   90.00
#
_symmetry.space_group_name_H-M   'P 1'
#
loop_
_entity.id
_entity.type
_entity.pdbx_description
1 polymer ?
#
loop_
_entity_poly.entity_id
_entity_poly.type
_entity_poly.pdbx_seq_one_letter_code
_entity_poly.pdbx_strand_id
1 'polypeptide(L)'
;MSDAVALGTNVLFFPKAELTRGKGLKLSTQRGAAVCTRRFLFMIPAQDVQVGAIKTTVVTRRPGDGGSLVDLVEALVRRSDLSVAALEAELTALLGDAYADQAFEIATLKKFKVWSLGPLSQVRLVPAGALTPVVFVPRGKGAVKQVKAFYA
;
A
#
# COMPACT_ATOMS: atom_id res chain seq x y z
N MET A 1 -20.05 -12.90 -7.15
CA MET A 1 -19.27 -13.01 -8.40
C MET A 1 -17.88 -12.50 -8.07
N SER A 2 -16.84 -13.32 -8.27
CA SER A 2 -15.46 -12.94 -7.97
C SER A 2 -14.88 -12.31 -9.22
N ASP A 3 -14.61 -11.00 -9.22
CA ASP A 3 -14.04 -10.34 -10.39
C ASP A 3 -12.61 -10.83 -10.63
N ALA A 4 -12.25 -11.12 -11.87
CA ALA A 4 -10.87 -11.40 -12.27
C ALA A 4 -10.01 -10.14 -12.13
N VAL A 5 -8.72 -10.28 -11.83
CA VAL A 5 -7.80 -9.14 -11.73
C VAL A 5 -7.72 -8.38 -13.07
N ALA A 6 -8.07 -7.10 -13.04
CA ALA A 6 -8.04 -6.18 -14.16
C ALA A 6 -7.41 -4.84 -13.72
N LEU A 7 -6.14 -4.65 -14.08
CA LEU A 7 -5.37 -3.44 -13.76
C LEU A 7 -6.03 -2.19 -14.35
N GLY A 8 -6.17 -1.16 -13.53
CA GLY A 8 -6.86 0.10 -13.87
C GLY A 8 -8.36 0.07 -13.65
N THR A 9 -8.98 -1.12 -13.50
CA THR A 9 -10.43 -1.27 -13.38
C THR A 9 -10.86 -1.67 -11.97
N ASN A 10 -10.38 -2.80 -11.48
CA ASN A 10 -10.69 -3.32 -10.14
C ASN A 10 -9.45 -3.52 -9.26
N VAL A 11 -8.26 -3.32 -9.83
CA VAL A 11 -6.98 -3.26 -9.13
C VAL A 11 -6.16 -2.09 -9.65
N LEU A 12 -5.57 -1.30 -8.76
CA LEU A 12 -4.48 -0.37 -9.11
C LEU A 12 -3.18 -0.88 -8.54
N PHE A 13 -2.10 -0.75 -9.30
CA PHE A 13 -0.75 -1.04 -8.85
C PHE A 13 0.14 0.20 -9.02
N PHE A 14 0.86 0.54 -7.95
CA PHE A 14 1.85 1.60 -7.95
C PHE A 14 3.20 0.99 -7.53
N PRO A 15 4.19 0.91 -8.42
CA PRO A 15 5.49 0.30 -8.12
C PRO A 15 6.29 1.10 -7.08
N LYS A 16 5.87 2.35 -6.82
CA LYS A 16 6.46 3.24 -5.82
C LYS A 16 5.36 3.88 -5.00
N ALA A 17 5.46 3.74 -3.69
CA ALA A 17 4.59 4.35 -2.70
C ALA A 17 5.37 4.65 -1.43
N GLU A 18 4.83 5.59 -0.65
CA GLU A 18 5.37 5.93 0.66
C GLU A 18 4.26 5.87 1.71
N LEU A 19 4.62 5.39 2.89
CA LEU A 19 3.74 5.32 4.03
C LEU A 19 4.42 5.99 5.22
N THR A 20 3.89 7.13 5.64
CA THR A 20 4.40 7.87 6.79
C THR A 20 3.51 7.61 8.00
N ARG A 21 4.13 7.16 9.10
CA ARG A 21 3.50 6.94 10.40
C ARG A 21 4.26 7.72 11.46
N GLY A 22 3.57 8.17 12.50
CA GLY A 22 4.25 8.81 13.63
C GLY A 22 3.32 9.46 14.63
N LYS A 23 3.87 9.65 15.83
CA LYS A 23 3.23 10.38 16.94
C LYS A 23 4.21 11.48 17.38
N GLY A 24 3.82 12.74 17.21
CA GLY A 24 4.67 13.89 17.53
C GLY A 24 5.91 13.98 16.61
N LEU A 25 7.10 14.10 17.22
CA LEU A 25 8.38 14.31 16.51
C LEU A 25 9.01 13.01 15.95
N LYS A 26 8.47 11.83 16.27
CA LYS A 26 8.98 10.55 15.77
C LYS A 26 8.19 10.13 14.53
N LEU A 27 8.72 10.48 13.36
CA LEU A 27 8.17 10.10 12.05
C LEU A 27 9.00 8.95 11.47
N SER A 28 8.34 7.86 11.11
CA SER A 28 8.90 6.82 10.26
C SER A 28 8.24 6.89 8.89
N THR A 29 9.05 6.76 7.85
CA THR A 29 8.57 6.67 6.47
C THR A 29 9.03 5.35 5.91
N GLN A 30 8.08 4.55 5.46
CA GLN A 30 8.35 3.33 4.75
C GLN A 30 8.15 3.56 3.26
N ARG A 31 9.00 2.95 2.45
CA ARG A 31 8.97 3.01 0.99
C ARG A 31 8.78 1.62 0.41
N GLY A 32 8.09 1.54 -0.71
CA GLY A 32 7.87 0.28 -1.41
C GLY A 32 6.84 0.42 -2.51
N ALA A 33 5.97 -0.56 -2.69
CA ALA A 33 4.91 -0.53 -3.69
C ALA A 33 3.54 -0.50 -3.02
N ALA A 34 2.50 -0.29 -3.82
CA ALA A 34 1.14 -0.36 -3.34
C ALA A 34 0.20 -1.04 -4.32
N VAL A 35 -0.76 -1.75 -3.74
CA VAL A 35 -1.86 -2.38 -4.46
C VAL A 35 -3.16 -1.87 -3.86
N CYS A 36 -4.04 -1.33 -4.70
CA CYS A 36 -5.36 -0.89 -4.29
C CYS A 36 -6.41 -1.79 -4.94
N THR A 37 -7.24 -2.43 -4.12
CA THR A 37 -8.49 -3.09 -4.56
C THR A 37 -9.67 -2.28 -4.03
N ARG A 38 -10.90 -2.63 -4.44
CA ARG A 38 -12.10 -1.96 -3.91
C ARG A 38 -12.24 -2.10 -2.39
N ARG A 39 -11.71 -3.18 -1.80
CA ARG A 39 -11.83 -3.47 -0.38
C ARG A 39 -10.61 -3.07 0.43
N PHE A 40 -9.42 -3.13 -0.17
CA PHE A 40 -8.16 -2.95 0.54
C PHE A 40 -7.24 -1.94 -0.15
N LEU A 41 -6.41 -1.30 0.67
CA LEU A 41 -5.20 -0.62 0.24
C LEU A 41 -4.02 -1.31 0.93
N PHE A 42 -3.14 -1.92 0.14
CA PHE A 42 -1.94 -2.59 0.62
C PHE A 42 -0.71 -1.73 0.39
N MET A 43 0.14 -1.61 1.42
CA MET A 43 1.51 -1.15 1.29
C MET A 43 2.45 -2.35 1.35
N ILE A 44 3.30 -2.48 0.33
CA ILE A 44 4.28 -3.57 0.22
C ILE A 44 5.65 -3.02 0.61
N PRO A 45 6.26 -3.46 1.73
CA PRO A 45 7.57 -2.99 2.16
C PRO A 45 8.66 -3.23 1.12
N ALA A 46 9.49 -2.21 0.85
CA ALA A 46 10.81 -2.42 0.25
C ALA A 46 11.92 -1.91 1.17
N GLN A 47 11.70 -0.77 1.82
CA GLN A 47 12.68 -0.09 2.65
C GLN A 47 12.00 0.65 3.80
N ASP A 48 12.60 0.58 4.99
CA ASP A 48 12.22 1.40 6.13
C ASP A 48 13.22 2.55 6.30
N VAL A 49 12.69 3.78 6.46
CA VAL A 49 13.46 4.99 6.72
C VAL A 49 12.97 5.64 8.01
N GLN A 50 13.79 5.64 9.05
CA GLN A 50 13.52 6.40 10.28
C GLN A 50 14.15 7.80 10.19
N VAL A 51 13.38 8.85 10.47
CA VAL A 51 13.87 10.24 10.47
C VAL A 51 14.31 10.58 11.89
N GLY A 52 15.63 10.76 12.11
CA GLY A 52 16.22 11.14 13.40
C GLY A 52 17.49 10.36 13.79
N ALA A 53 17.61 9.13 13.31
CA ALA A 53 18.84 8.34 13.26
C ALA A 53 18.83 7.64 11.91
N ILE A 54 19.79 7.93 11.03
CA ILE A 54 19.83 7.37 9.67
C ILE A 54 20.09 5.87 9.78
N LYS A 55 19.02 5.09 9.95
CA LYS A 55 19.01 3.64 9.86
C LYS A 55 18.05 3.27 8.74
N THR A 56 18.62 2.88 7.61
CA THR A 56 17.88 2.33 6.48
C THR A 56 17.94 0.82 6.58
N THR A 57 16.81 0.19 6.88
CA THR A 57 16.69 -1.26 6.83
C THR A 57 16.07 -1.61 5.49
N VAL A 58 16.79 -2.37 4.64
CA VAL A 58 16.20 -2.99 3.45
C VAL A 58 15.38 -4.16 3.94
N VAL A 59 14.07 -4.12 3.67
CA VAL A 59 13.11 -5.00 4.34
C VAL A 59 12.97 -6.34 3.64
N THR A 60 13.34 -6.45 2.36
CA THR A 60 12.81 -7.54 1.54
C THR A 60 13.82 -8.20 0.60
N ARG A 61 14.36 -9.33 1.06
CA ARG A 61 14.63 -10.49 0.20
C ARG A 61 13.88 -11.67 0.81
N ARG A 62 13.06 -12.37 0.01
CA ARG A 62 12.55 -13.68 0.41
C ARG A 62 13.70 -14.69 0.31
N PRO A 63 13.94 -15.57 1.31
CA PRO A 63 14.89 -16.66 1.14
C PRO A 63 14.37 -17.60 0.04
N GLY A 64 15.10 -17.73 -1.08
CA GLY A 64 14.82 -18.73 -2.14
C GLY A 64 14.61 -18.21 -3.56
N ASP A 65 14.02 -17.02 -3.75
CA ASP A 65 13.52 -16.59 -5.08
C ASP A 65 14.39 -15.52 -5.79
N GLY A 66 15.41 -14.96 -5.14
CA GLY A 66 16.33 -13.98 -5.73
C GLY A 66 15.74 -12.60 -6.09
N GLY A 67 14.41 -12.47 -6.22
CA GLY A 67 13.69 -11.22 -6.52
C GLY A 67 13.27 -10.41 -5.29
N SER A 68 12.93 -9.13 -5.50
CA SER A 68 12.37 -8.29 -4.44
C SER A 68 10.89 -8.62 -4.20
N LEU A 69 10.37 -8.29 -3.01
CA LEU A 69 8.94 -8.47 -2.70
C LEU A 69 8.05 -7.67 -3.66
N VAL A 70 8.54 -6.53 -4.13
CA VAL A 70 7.83 -5.67 -5.10
C VAL A 70 7.71 -6.38 -6.45
N ASP A 71 8.78 -7.03 -6.93
CA ASP A 71 8.77 -7.75 -8.21
C ASP A 71 7.79 -8.92 -8.18
N LEU A 72 7.72 -9.63 -7.06
CA LEU A 72 6.76 -10.72 -6.85
C LEU A 72 5.31 -10.21 -6.87
N VAL A 73 5.04 -9.10 -6.17
CA VAL A 73 3.69 -8.49 -6.19
C VAL A 73 3.34 -7.98 -7.58
N GLU A 74 4.29 -7.39 -8.31
CA GLU A 74 4.07 -6.98 -9.69
C GLU A 74 3.70 -8.18 -10.59
N ALA A 75 4.36 -9.31 -10.43
CA ALA A 75 4.00 -10.54 -11.15
C ALA A 75 2.59 -11.02 -10.77
N LEU A 76 2.22 -10.98 -9.48
CA LEU A 76 0.90 -11.38 -8.99
C LEU A 76 -0.23 -10.52 -9.57
N VAL A 77 -0.10 -9.19 -9.55
CA VAL A 77 -1.16 -8.30 -10.05
C VAL A 77 -1.32 -8.33 -11.59
N ARG A 78 -0.38 -8.97 -12.30
CA ARG A 78 -0.46 -9.18 -13.76
C ARG A 78 -1.11 -10.52 -14.13
N ARG A 79 -1.39 -11.39 -13.17
CA ARG A 79 -2.05 -12.69 -13.38
C ARG A 79 -3.54 -12.50 -13.67
N SER A 80 -3.96 -12.81 -14.89
CA SER A 80 -5.37 -12.72 -15.32
C SER A 80 -6.21 -13.93 -14.88
N ASP A 81 -5.56 -15.02 -14.46
CA ASP A 81 -6.20 -16.21 -13.91
C ASP A 81 -6.61 -16.05 -12.44
N LEU A 82 -6.14 -14.99 -11.77
CA LEU A 82 -6.46 -14.70 -10.39
C LEU A 82 -7.75 -13.89 -10.25
N SER A 83 -8.56 -14.23 -9.25
CA SER A 83 -9.62 -13.35 -8.79
C SER A 83 -9.08 -12.28 -7.84
N VAL A 84 -9.75 -11.13 -7.74
CA VAL A 84 -9.38 -10.07 -6.80
C VAL A 84 -9.38 -10.59 -5.36
N ALA A 85 -10.32 -11.47 -4.99
CA ALA A 85 -10.36 -12.06 -3.65
C ALA A 85 -9.16 -12.97 -3.37
N ALA A 86 -8.73 -13.76 -4.37
CA ALA A 86 -7.51 -14.56 -4.25
C ALA A 86 -6.27 -13.67 -4.13
N LEU A 87 -6.24 -12.55 -4.86
CA LEU A 87 -5.13 -11.59 -4.78
C LEU A 87 -5.04 -10.96 -3.40
N GLU A 88 -6.18 -10.53 -2.82
CA GLU A 88 -6.24 -10.00 -1.46
C GLU A 88 -5.73 -11.00 -0.42
N ALA A 89 -6.10 -12.28 -0.57
CA ALA A 89 -5.63 -13.35 0.31
C ALA A 89 -4.12 -13.59 0.16
N GLU A 90 -3.60 -13.67 -1.07
CA GLU A 90 -2.17 -13.83 -1.34
C GLU A 90 -1.35 -12.64 -0.81
N LEU A 91 -1.82 -11.41 -0.99
CA LEU A 91 -1.14 -10.21 -0.49
C LEU A 91 -1.15 -10.16 1.04
N THR A 92 -2.25 -10.53 1.68
CA THR A 92 -2.34 -10.59 3.14
C THR A 92 -1.40 -11.66 3.70
N ALA A 93 -1.38 -12.84 3.09
CA ALA A 93 -0.46 -13.91 3.47
C ALA A 93 1.01 -13.54 3.23
N LEU A 94 1.29 -12.79 2.16
CA LEU A 94 2.63 -12.32 1.82
C LEU A 94 3.17 -11.30 2.84
N LEU A 95 2.31 -10.39 3.32
CA LEU A 95 2.67 -9.43 4.36
C LEU A 95 2.87 -10.13 5.71
N GLY A 96 2.06 -11.14 6.01
CA GLY A 96 2.09 -11.87 7.27
C GLY A 96 1.88 -10.97 8.50
N ASP A 97 2.11 -11.51 9.69
CA ASP A 97 1.87 -10.79 10.95
C ASP A 97 2.80 -9.58 11.13
N ALA A 98 4.02 -9.65 10.57
CA ALA A 98 5.01 -8.58 10.67
C ALA A 98 4.57 -7.28 9.99
N TYR A 99 3.72 -7.37 8.96
CA TYR A 99 3.24 -6.23 8.17
C TYR A 99 1.71 -6.22 8.05
N ALA A 100 0.99 -6.87 8.97
CA ALA A 100 -0.48 -6.89 8.97
C ALA A 100 -1.07 -5.47 9.06
N ASP A 101 -0.37 -4.56 9.72
CA ASP A 101 -0.75 -3.15 9.84
C ASP A 101 -0.56 -2.34 8.53
N GLN A 102 -0.14 -2.99 7.44
CA GLN A 102 0.06 -2.43 6.09
C GLN A 102 -1.02 -2.85 5.10
N ALA A 103 -1.95 -3.71 5.52
CA ALA A 103 -3.18 -4.03 4.80
C ALA A 103 -4.32 -3.21 5.41
N PHE A 104 -4.77 -2.17 4.72
CA PHE A 104 -5.85 -1.31 5.19
C PHE A 104 -7.17 -1.72 4.55
N GLU A 105 -8.04 -2.40 5.30
CA GLU A 105 -9.41 -2.65 4.86
C GLU A 105 -10.22 -1.35 4.93
N ILE A 106 -10.71 -0.88 3.78
CA ILE A 106 -11.34 0.45 3.67
C ILE A 106 -12.57 0.58 4.57
N ALA A 107 -13.38 -0.48 4.66
CA ALA A 107 -14.60 -0.50 5.44
C ALA A 107 -14.37 -0.38 6.96
N THR A 108 -13.18 -0.73 7.45
CA THR A 108 -12.84 -0.69 8.89
C THR A 108 -12.15 0.61 9.29
N LEU A 109 -11.83 1.50 8.33
CA LEU A 109 -11.19 2.76 8.63
C LEU A 109 -12.17 3.75 9.27
N LYS A 110 -11.75 4.36 10.39
CA LYS A 110 -12.46 5.50 10.99
C LYS A 110 -12.52 6.69 10.03
N LYS A 111 -11.48 6.86 9.20
CA LYS A 111 -11.42 7.93 8.20
C LYS A 111 -10.58 7.50 7.00
N PHE A 112 -11.16 7.66 5.81
CA PHE A 112 -10.47 7.55 4.53
C PHE A 112 -10.66 8.87 3.77
N LYS A 113 -9.58 9.60 3.48
CA LYS A 113 -9.68 10.86 2.71
C LYS A 113 -8.55 11.01 1.72
N VAL A 114 -8.90 11.14 0.45
CA VAL A 114 -7.95 11.39 -0.64
C VAL A 114 -7.88 12.90 -0.94
N TRP A 115 -6.70 13.50 -0.74
CA TRP A 115 -6.42 14.90 -1.04
C TRP A 115 -5.63 14.98 -2.34
N SER A 116 -6.18 15.59 -3.38
CA SER A 116 -5.55 15.70 -4.70
C SER A 116 -5.23 17.16 -5.08
N LEU A 117 -4.57 17.89 -4.18
CA LEU A 117 -4.22 19.31 -4.32
C LEU A 117 -2.77 19.45 -4.84
N GLY A 118 -2.58 19.21 -6.14
CA GLY A 118 -1.30 19.44 -6.82
C GLY A 118 -0.12 18.72 -6.15
N PRO A 119 0.97 19.42 -5.79
CA PRO A 119 2.20 18.79 -5.24
C PRO A 119 2.01 18.18 -3.83
N LEU A 120 0.94 18.54 -3.11
CA LEU A 120 0.64 18.02 -1.76
C LEU A 120 -0.40 16.89 -1.79
N SER A 121 -0.51 16.19 -2.92
CA SER A 121 -1.49 15.12 -3.07
C SER A 121 -1.12 13.91 -2.20
N GLN A 122 -2.06 13.43 -1.39
CA GLN A 122 -1.87 12.33 -0.44
C GLN A 122 -3.19 11.64 -0.11
N VAL A 123 -3.10 10.40 0.35
CA VAL A 123 -4.21 9.65 0.97
C VAL A 123 -3.99 9.67 2.47
N ARG A 124 -5.02 10.07 3.23
CA ARG A 124 -5.00 10.01 4.70
C ARG A 124 -5.93 8.91 5.18
N LEU A 125 -5.38 8.02 5.98
CA LEU A 125 -6.04 6.86 6.56
C LEU A 125 -6.03 7.00 8.08
N VAL A 126 -7.13 6.72 8.76
CA VAL A 126 -7.18 6.57 10.22
C VAL A 126 -7.78 5.19 10.50
N PRO A 127 -6.95 4.20 10.88
CA PRO A 127 -7.45 2.89 11.30
C PRO A 127 -8.41 2.99 12.49
N ALA A 128 -9.34 2.04 12.61
CA ALA A 128 -10.14 1.91 13.82
C ALA A 128 -9.23 1.74 15.05
N GLY A 129 -9.54 2.46 16.14
CA GLY A 129 -8.71 2.46 17.36
C GLY A 129 -7.43 3.30 17.29
N ALA A 130 -7.03 3.82 16.14
CA ALA A 130 -5.86 4.70 16.01
C ALA A 130 -6.20 6.17 16.27
N LEU A 131 -5.30 6.87 16.98
CA LEU A 131 -5.42 8.32 17.26
C LEU A 131 -4.76 9.19 16.19
N THR A 132 -3.77 8.66 15.48
CA THR A 132 -2.98 9.42 14.51
C THR A 132 -3.29 8.95 13.09
N PRO A 133 -3.36 9.87 12.11
CA PRO A 133 -3.52 9.49 10.73
C PRO A 133 -2.22 8.90 10.19
N VAL A 134 -2.37 7.88 9.35
CA VAL A 134 -1.33 7.37 8.47
C VAL A 134 -1.44 8.12 7.14
N VAL A 135 -0.31 8.62 6.65
CA VAL A 135 -0.24 9.30 5.35
C VAL A 135 0.33 8.34 4.33
N PHE A 136 -0.46 8.02 3.32
CA PHE A 136 -0.09 7.17 2.21
C PHE A 136 0.03 8.00 0.92
N VAL A 137 1.13 7.83 0.20
CA VAL A 137 1.43 8.58 -1.02
C VAL A 137 1.85 7.62 -2.13
N PRO A 138 0.94 7.24 -3.03
CA PRO A 138 1.32 6.54 -4.26
C PRO A 138 2.12 7.51 -5.14
N ARG A 139 3.28 7.09 -5.62
CA ARG A 139 4.17 7.91 -6.45
C ARG A 139 3.85 7.69 -7.92
N GLY A 140 3.98 8.76 -8.70
CA GLY A 140 3.68 8.76 -10.13
C GLY A 140 2.81 9.96 -10.51
N LYS A 141 2.91 10.37 -11.79
CA LYS A 141 2.11 11.49 -12.30
C LYS A 141 0.63 11.14 -12.23
N GLY A 142 -0.14 11.88 -11.43
CA GLY A 142 -1.58 11.66 -11.29
C GLY A 142 -2.00 10.45 -10.45
N ALA A 143 -1.07 9.74 -9.79
CA ALA A 143 -1.36 8.53 -9.03
C ALA A 143 -2.45 8.74 -7.96
N VAL A 144 -2.37 9.82 -7.18
CA VAL A 144 -3.38 10.14 -6.15
C VAL A 144 -4.74 10.48 -6.78
N LYS A 145 -4.78 11.06 -7.99
CA LYS A 145 -6.03 11.31 -8.71
C LYS A 145 -6.66 9.98 -9.17
N GLN A 146 -5.85 9.03 -9.63
CA GLN A 146 -6.32 7.69 -9.97
C GLN A 146 -6.90 6.98 -8.74
N VAL A 147 -6.22 7.03 -7.60
CA VAL A 147 -6.76 6.50 -6.32
C VAL A 147 -8.07 7.18 -5.94
N LYS A 148 -8.15 8.51 -6.08
CA LYS A 148 -9.39 9.25 -5.81
C LYS A 148 -10.54 8.78 -6.70
N ALA A 149 -10.30 8.62 -7.99
CA ALA A 149 -11.32 8.17 -8.94
C ALA A 149 -11.73 6.71 -8.70
N PHE A 150 -10.80 5.88 -8.25
CA PHE A 150 -11.04 4.46 -8.01
C PHE A 150 -11.88 4.18 -6.75
N TYR A 151 -11.78 5.04 -5.73
CA TYR A 151 -12.57 4.96 -4.49
C TYR A 151 -13.69 6.00 -4.38
N ALA A 152 -13.97 6.75 -5.45
CA ALA A 152 -15.13 7.63 -5.54
C ALA A 152 -16.41 6.80 -5.71
#